data_AF-A0A8I1QM80-F1
#
_entry.id   AF-A0A8I1QM80-F1
#
_cell.length_a   1.000
_cell.length_b   1.000
_cell.length_c   1.000
_cell.angle_alpha   90.00
_cell.angle_beta   90.00
_cell.angle_gamma   90.00
#
_symmetry.space_group_name_H-M   'P 1'
#
loop_
_entity.id
_entity.type
_entity.pdbx_description
1 polymer ?
#
loop_
_entity_poly.entity_id
_entity_poly.type
_entity_poly.pdbx_seq_one_letter_code
_entity_poly.pdbx_strand_id
1 'polypeptide(L)'
;MNIRQSRLLKLVLSGVLALSALLGTGSALAYSGSWTSVAIEGQPFSYQDGDFVRYGRTDSAGCPNSGCPGLWSYKGFTGSGTATCSNQYWGGDPYPNQPKNCEKLTYLGGLGAPSVGIPLKFVAVEGNPNPLAGMVTNSNLGCQTATVGSCDRAQYIGWTSNGSAYNKSAILNNTMTCNSASFGGDPINGALKYCFFPR
;
A
#
# COMPACT_ATOMS: atom_id res chain seq x y z
N MET A 1 -63.95 8.84 -21.02
CA MET A 1 -62.85 7.84 -21.00
C MET A 1 -61.80 8.26 -22.02
N ASN A 2 -60.64 8.75 -21.58
CA ASN A 2 -59.47 8.91 -22.43
C ASN A 2 -58.19 8.75 -21.58
N ILE A 3 -57.78 7.49 -21.45
CA ILE A 3 -56.71 6.95 -20.57
C ILE A 3 -55.29 7.19 -21.15
N ARG A 4 -55.13 8.05 -22.16
CA ARG A 4 -53.87 8.18 -22.92
C ARG A 4 -52.95 9.34 -22.53
N GLN A 5 -53.23 10.10 -21.48
CA GLN A 5 -52.35 11.21 -21.06
C GLN A 5 -51.51 10.95 -19.79
N SER A 6 -51.64 9.81 -19.11
CA SER A 6 -50.87 9.53 -17.87
C SER A 6 -49.52 8.84 -18.07
N ARG A 7 -49.11 8.51 -19.31
CA ARG A 7 -47.83 7.82 -19.58
C ARG A 7 -46.69 8.74 -19.97
N LEU A 8 -46.95 9.99 -20.39
CA LEU A 8 -45.90 10.96 -20.70
C LEU A 8 -45.37 11.69 -19.45
N LEU A 9 -46.18 11.82 -18.40
CA LEU A 9 -45.77 12.47 -17.15
C LEU A 9 -44.96 11.54 -16.22
N LYS A 10 -44.90 10.23 -16.50
CA LYS A 10 -43.99 9.29 -15.83
C LYS A 10 -42.63 9.15 -16.51
N LEU A 11 -42.42 9.75 -17.68
CA LEU A 11 -41.14 9.71 -18.38
C LEU A 11 -40.23 10.90 -18.07
N VAL A 12 -40.76 11.95 -17.44
CA VAL A 12 -40.00 13.16 -17.06
C VAL A 12 -39.48 13.10 -15.61
N LEU A 13 -39.92 12.11 -14.83
CA LEU A 13 -39.50 11.94 -13.43
C LEU A 13 -38.51 10.79 -13.18
N SER A 14 -37.97 10.17 -14.24
CA SER A 14 -36.89 9.16 -14.15
C SER A 14 -35.56 9.63 -14.77
N GLY A 15 -35.47 10.90 -15.18
CA GLY A 15 -34.29 11.46 -15.84
C GLY A 15 -33.39 12.34 -14.95
N VAL A 16 -33.63 12.37 -13.64
CA VAL A 16 -32.83 13.13 -12.68
C VAL A 16 -32.24 12.17 -11.66
N LEU A 17 -31.26 11.37 -12.08
CA LEU A 17 -30.30 10.74 -11.17
C LEU A 17 -29.04 10.39 -11.99
N ALA A 18 -27.94 11.00 -11.56
CA ALA A 18 -26.55 10.73 -11.97
C ALA A 18 -26.09 11.25 -13.35
N LEU A 19 -26.09 12.57 -13.54
CA LEU A 19 -25.01 13.24 -14.27
C LEU A 19 -24.25 14.16 -13.32
N SER A 20 -23.47 13.54 -12.43
CA SER A 20 -22.52 14.21 -11.54
C SER A 20 -21.24 13.38 -11.47
N ALA A 21 -20.59 13.22 -12.62
CA ALA A 21 -19.27 12.61 -12.72
C ALA A 21 -18.32 13.58 -13.44
N LEU A 22 -18.19 14.80 -12.92
CA LEU A 22 -17.17 15.78 -13.34
C LEU A 22 -16.78 16.69 -12.18
N LEU A 23 -16.51 16.08 -11.03
CA LEU A 23 -15.52 16.58 -10.08
C LEU A 23 -14.77 15.35 -9.63
N GLY A 24 -13.53 15.21 -10.10
CA GLY A 24 -12.63 14.13 -9.73
C GLY A 24 -12.33 14.20 -8.23
N THR A 25 -13.22 13.61 -7.44
CA THR A 25 -12.77 12.94 -6.22
C THR A 25 -12.04 11.72 -6.74
N GLY A 26 -10.71 11.81 -6.78
CA GLY A 26 -9.90 10.64 -7.01
C GLY A 26 -10.29 9.63 -5.93
N SER A 27 -11.11 8.64 -6.29
CA SER A 27 -11.31 7.46 -5.47
C SER A 27 -9.93 6.86 -5.30
N ALA A 28 -9.29 7.17 -4.18
CA ALA A 28 -8.12 6.44 -3.76
C ALA A 28 -8.57 5.01 -3.57
N LEU A 29 -8.26 4.16 -4.55
CA LEU A 29 -8.51 2.72 -4.44
C LEU A 29 -7.71 2.24 -3.24
N ALA A 30 -8.41 1.95 -2.14
CA ALA A 30 -7.80 1.36 -0.96
C ALA A 30 -7.24 0.01 -1.38
N TYR A 31 -5.93 -0.10 -1.26
CA TYR A 31 -5.17 -1.20 -1.80
C TYR A 31 -4.94 -2.24 -0.69
N SER A 32 -5.12 -3.54 -0.98
CA SER A 32 -4.82 -4.61 -0.02
C SER A 32 -3.51 -5.32 -0.36
N GLY A 33 -2.60 -5.33 0.62
CA GLY A 33 -1.43 -6.19 0.58
C GLY A 33 -1.79 -7.62 0.97
N SER A 34 -1.12 -8.60 0.37
CA SER A 34 -1.03 -9.96 0.89
C SER A 34 0.14 -10.03 1.86
N TRP A 35 -0.12 -10.57 3.04
CA TRP A 35 0.82 -10.59 4.17
C TRP A 35 0.96 -12.01 4.69
N THR A 36 2.17 -12.40 5.06
CA THR A 36 2.46 -13.73 5.61
C THR A 36 3.12 -13.58 6.98
N SER A 37 2.60 -14.31 7.96
CA SER A 37 3.18 -14.37 9.30
C SER A 37 4.63 -14.85 9.24
N VAL A 38 5.53 -14.11 9.89
CA VAL A 38 6.96 -14.47 10.01
C VAL A 38 7.39 -14.71 11.46
N ALA A 39 6.69 -14.13 12.43
CA ALA A 39 6.91 -14.38 13.84
C ALA A 39 5.75 -13.86 14.68
N ILE A 40 5.33 -14.64 15.67
CA ILE A 40 4.45 -14.17 16.74
C ILE A 40 5.22 -13.27 17.71
N GLU A 41 4.51 -12.44 18.47
CA GLU A 41 5.11 -11.54 19.45
C GLU A 41 6.10 -12.24 20.39
N GLY A 42 7.26 -11.59 20.61
CA GLY A 42 8.37 -12.07 21.41
C GLY A 42 9.36 -12.96 20.65
N GLN A 43 9.00 -13.48 19.47
CA GLN A 43 9.88 -14.37 18.71
C GLN A 43 10.77 -13.62 17.72
N PRO A 44 11.97 -14.15 17.41
CA PRO A 44 12.81 -13.62 16.35
C PRO A 44 12.26 -13.97 14.97
N PHE A 45 12.53 -13.12 13.99
CA PHE A 45 12.37 -13.42 12.56
C PHE A 45 13.62 -13.01 11.80
N SER A 46 13.85 -13.67 10.65
CA SER A 46 14.89 -13.27 9.70
C SER A 46 14.29 -12.41 8.60
N TYR A 47 15.04 -11.42 8.14
CA TYR A 47 14.69 -10.58 6.99
C TYR A 47 15.83 -10.56 5.97
N GLN A 48 15.45 -10.29 4.74
CA GLN A 48 16.36 -10.11 3.61
C GLN A 48 16.26 -8.70 3.05
N ASP A 49 17.21 -8.36 2.21
CA ASP A 49 17.23 -7.07 1.54
C ASP A 49 15.96 -6.86 0.70
N GLY A 50 15.26 -5.76 1.00
CA GLY A 50 14.01 -5.36 0.37
C GLY A 50 12.75 -5.94 0.99
N ASP A 51 12.86 -6.63 2.13
CA ASP A 51 11.69 -7.04 2.89
C ASP A 51 10.95 -5.82 3.45
N PHE A 52 9.63 -5.94 3.52
CA PHE A 52 8.76 -4.97 4.18
C PHE A 52 7.87 -5.72 5.15
N VAL A 53 7.93 -5.34 6.42
CA VAL A 53 7.25 -6.05 7.51
C VAL A 53 6.35 -5.07 8.24
N ARG A 54 5.21 -5.58 8.69
CA ARG A 54 4.32 -4.90 9.63
C ARG A 54 4.25 -5.66 10.95
N TYR A 55 4.07 -4.93 12.04
CA TYR A 55 3.86 -5.46 13.38
C TYR A 55 2.55 -4.93 13.93
N GLY A 56 1.68 -5.83 14.39
CA GLY A 56 0.33 -5.44 14.73
C GLY A 56 -0.65 -6.60 14.69
N ARG A 57 -1.90 -6.29 14.43
CA ARG A 57 -3.00 -7.27 14.40
C ARG A 57 -4.13 -6.81 13.48
N THR A 58 -4.76 -7.75 12.76
CA THR A 58 -5.87 -7.49 11.83
C THR A 58 -7.22 -7.29 12.54
N ASP A 59 -7.44 -7.95 13.67
CA ASP A 59 -8.68 -7.92 14.45
C ASP A 59 -8.53 -7.04 15.69
N SER A 60 -9.08 -5.83 15.61
CA SER A 60 -9.15 -4.92 16.74
C SER A 60 -10.08 -5.46 17.84
N ALA A 61 -9.62 -5.53 19.09
CA ALA A 61 -10.47 -5.77 20.26
C ALA A 61 -11.63 -4.77 20.30
N GLY A 62 -12.85 -5.27 20.11
CA GLY A 62 -14.08 -4.48 19.90
C GLY A 62 -14.78 -4.75 18.56
N CYS A 63 -14.13 -5.48 17.65
CA CYS A 63 -14.65 -5.81 16.34
C CYS A 63 -14.11 -7.21 15.92
N PRO A 64 -14.89 -8.29 16.10
CA PRO A 64 -14.41 -9.67 16.01
C PRO A 64 -14.45 -10.27 14.59
N ASN A 65 -14.70 -9.48 13.54
CA ASN A 65 -14.88 -9.99 12.19
C ASN A 65 -13.87 -9.40 11.18
N SER A 66 -13.83 -9.96 9.99
CA SER A 66 -12.89 -9.59 8.92
C SER A 66 -13.12 -8.19 8.32
N GLY A 67 -14.12 -7.44 8.80
CA GLY A 67 -14.39 -6.06 8.35
C GLY A 67 -13.62 -4.99 9.14
N CYS A 68 -12.86 -5.38 10.16
CA CYS A 68 -12.22 -4.44 11.07
C CYS A 68 -10.85 -3.98 10.54
N PRO A 69 -10.51 -2.70 10.73
CA PRO A 69 -9.17 -2.21 10.46
C PRO A 69 -8.17 -2.81 11.44
N GLY A 70 -7.07 -3.38 10.94
CA GLY A 70 -5.98 -3.82 11.82
C GLY A 70 -5.13 -2.63 12.30
N LEU A 71 -4.47 -2.70 13.45
CA LEU A 71 -3.51 -1.65 13.87
C LEU A 71 -2.08 -2.12 13.66
N TRP A 72 -1.32 -1.34 12.89
CA TRP A 72 0.00 -1.74 12.41
C TRP A 72 1.07 -0.65 12.53
N SER A 73 2.28 -1.10 12.85
CA SER A 73 3.53 -0.38 12.63
C SER A 73 4.27 -0.99 11.44
N TYR A 74 5.08 -0.21 10.72
CA TYR A 74 5.71 -0.62 9.47
C TYR A 74 7.21 -0.35 9.48
N LYS A 75 7.99 -1.26 8.87
CA LYS A 75 9.43 -1.10 8.64
C LYS A 75 9.83 -1.77 7.33
N GLY A 76 10.70 -1.10 6.60
CA GLY A 76 11.40 -1.67 5.45
C GLY A 76 12.85 -1.99 5.77
N PHE A 77 13.38 -3.04 5.15
CA PHE A 77 14.73 -3.54 5.39
C PHE A 77 15.61 -3.38 4.15
N THR A 78 16.76 -2.73 4.33
CA THR A 78 17.83 -2.65 3.32
C THR A 78 19.03 -3.40 3.89
N GLY A 79 19.28 -4.61 3.38
CA GLY A 79 20.17 -5.61 3.98
C GLY A 79 19.44 -6.79 4.63
N SER A 80 20.21 -7.79 5.06
CA SER A 80 19.72 -9.02 5.67
C SER A 80 20.13 -9.14 7.14
N GLY A 81 19.33 -9.86 7.93
CA GLY A 81 19.60 -10.01 9.35
C GLY A 81 18.44 -10.63 10.11
N THR A 82 18.45 -10.44 11.43
CA THR A 82 17.38 -10.86 12.34
C THR A 82 16.83 -9.67 13.12
N ALA A 83 15.55 -9.75 13.46
CA ALA A 83 14.84 -8.79 14.28
C ALA A 83 13.91 -9.53 15.25
N THR A 84 13.50 -8.86 16.31
CA THR A 84 12.54 -9.40 17.28
C THR A 84 11.17 -8.81 17.03
N CYS A 85 10.14 -9.65 17.04
CA CYS A 85 8.76 -9.21 16.94
C CYS A 85 8.26 -8.64 18.28
N SER A 86 8.68 -7.42 18.66
CA SER A 86 8.36 -6.85 19.98
C SER A 86 8.13 -5.34 19.96
N ASN A 87 7.31 -4.85 20.89
CA ASN A 87 7.06 -3.41 21.11
C ASN A 87 8.35 -2.58 21.13
N GLN A 88 9.41 -3.06 21.79
CA GLN A 88 10.70 -2.37 21.88
C GLN A 88 11.36 -2.18 20.51
N TYR A 89 11.37 -3.21 19.66
CA TYR A 89 11.97 -3.13 18.33
C TYR A 89 11.17 -2.18 17.40
N TRP A 90 9.85 -2.18 17.54
CA TRP A 90 8.94 -1.38 16.73
C TRP A 90 8.75 0.04 17.26
N GLY A 91 9.31 0.37 18.43
CA GLY A 91 9.26 1.71 19.03
C GLY A 91 7.96 2.02 19.76
N GLY A 92 7.14 1.01 20.04
CA GLY A 92 5.85 1.16 20.71
C GLY A 92 4.94 -0.04 20.50
N ASP A 93 3.82 -0.05 21.25
CA ASP A 93 2.75 -1.02 21.06
C ASP A 93 1.67 -0.45 20.15
N PRO A 94 1.55 -0.92 18.88
CA PRO A 94 0.50 -0.48 17.98
C PRO A 94 -0.88 -0.98 18.44
N TYR A 95 -0.93 -2.02 19.28
CA TYR A 95 -2.17 -2.59 19.81
C TYR A 95 -2.03 -3.02 21.27
N PRO A 96 -2.20 -2.08 22.23
CA PRO A 96 -2.07 -2.37 23.65
C PRO A 96 -2.98 -3.53 24.11
N ASN A 97 -2.43 -4.39 24.97
CA ASN A 97 -3.14 -5.52 25.62
C ASN A 97 -3.68 -6.60 24.69
N GLN A 98 -3.24 -6.65 23.43
CA GLN A 98 -3.57 -7.73 22.51
C GLN A 98 -2.30 -8.42 22.03
N PRO A 99 -2.29 -9.73 21.71
CA PRO A 99 -1.16 -10.37 21.03
C PRO A 99 -0.96 -9.78 19.63
N LYS A 100 0.30 -9.59 19.22
CA LYS A 100 0.65 -9.08 17.88
C LYS A 100 1.39 -10.12 17.07
N ASN A 101 1.41 -9.89 15.78
CA ASN A 101 2.12 -10.69 14.81
C ASN A 101 3.00 -9.80 13.94
N CYS A 102 4.16 -10.32 13.55
CA CYS A 102 4.98 -9.74 12.51
C CYS A 102 4.64 -10.42 11.19
N GLU A 103 4.34 -9.62 10.19
CA GLU A 103 3.93 -10.11 8.89
C GLU A 103 4.72 -9.44 7.78
N LYS A 104 5.22 -10.25 6.86
CA LYS A 104 5.96 -9.79 5.70
C LYS A 104 5.03 -9.59 4.52
N LEU A 105 5.18 -8.47 3.82
CA LEU A 105 4.47 -8.20 2.57
C LEU A 105 4.95 -9.17 1.50
N THR A 106 4.03 -9.90 0.88
CA THR A 106 4.33 -10.81 -0.23
C THR A 106 3.92 -10.22 -1.57
N TYR A 107 2.74 -9.60 -1.63
CA TYR A 107 2.19 -9.02 -2.86
C TYR A 107 1.33 -7.81 -2.57
N LEU A 108 1.20 -6.92 -3.55
CA LEU A 108 0.20 -5.86 -3.56
C LEU A 108 -0.79 -6.15 -4.72
N GLY A 109 -2.08 -6.39 -4.48
CA GLY A 109 -3.14 -6.41 -5.52
C GLY A 109 -4.00 -5.13 -5.68
N GLY A 110 -4.19 -4.63 -6.92
CA GLY A 110 -4.97 -3.41 -7.25
C GLY A 110 -4.29 -2.28 -8.06
N LEU A 111 -3.08 -2.46 -8.60
CA LEU A 111 -2.24 -1.38 -9.20
C LEU A 111 -2.67 -1.09 -10.64
N GLY A 112 -3.95 -0.77 -10.87
CA GLY A 112 -4.47 -0.21 -12.13
C GLY A 112 -4.24 -1.00 -13.44
N ALA A 113 -3.61 -2.18 -13.38
CA ALA A 113 -3.36 -3.13 -14.46
C ALA A 113 -4.07 -4.44 -14.08
N PRO A 114 -4.40 -5.35 -15.04
CA PRO A 114 -4.98 -6.65 -14.71
C PRO A 114 -4.22 -7.25 -13.53
N SER A 115 -4.97 -7.61 -12.51
CA SER A 115 -4.61 -7.96 -11.14
C SER A 115 -3.59 -9.10 -11.02
N VAL A 116 -2.41 -8.90 -11.58
CA VAL A 116 -1.22 -9.67 -11.28
C VAL A 116 -0.56 -8.93 -10.14
N GLY A 117 -0.74 -9.43 -8.91
CA GLY A 117 -0.03 -8.90 -7.76
C GLY A 117 1.46 -8.93 -8.07
N ILE A 118 2.08 -7.75 -8.18
CA ILE A 118 3.52 -7.69 -8.37
C ILE A 118 4.19 -7.91 -7.00
N PRO A 119 5.18 -8.81 -6.90
CA PRO A 119 6.13 -8.76 -5.80
C PRO A 119 6.71 -7.35 -5.72
N LEU A 120 6.84 -6.81 -4.52
CA LEU A 120 7.48 -5.51 -4.31
C LEU A 120 8.74 -5.69 -3.49
N LYS A 121 9.78 -4.97 -3.89
CA LYS A 121 11.01 -4.81 -3.12
C LYS A 121 11.03 -3.43 -2.49
N PHE A 122 11.08 -3.36 -1.16
CA PHE A 122 11.36 -2.10 -0.46
C PHE A 122 12.76 -1.59 -0.80
N VAL A 123 12.93 -0.28 -0.95
CA VAL A 123 14.24 0.31 -1.23
C VAL A 123 14.60 1.50 -0.37
N ALA A 124 13.62 2.32 0.00
CA ALA A 124 13.90 3.54 0.74
C ALA A 124 12.68 4.01 1.50
N VAL A 125 12.91 4.57 2.69
CA VAL A 125 11.91 5.34 3.43
C VAL A 125 11.88 6.79 2.92
N GLU A 126 10.74 7.45 3.06
CA GLU A 126 10.56 8.88 2.78
C GLU A 126 11.66 9.71 3.45
N GLY A 127 12.21 10.67 2.70
CA GLY A 127 13.31 11.52 3.14
C GLY A 127 14.72 10.97 2.89
N ASN A 128 14.85 9.75 2.36
CA ASN A 128 16.17 9.21 1.98
C ASN A 128 16.82 10.08 0.88
N PRO A 129 18.03 10.63 1.09
CA PRO A 129 18.69 11.53 0.14
C PRO A 129 19.32 10.81 -1.05
N ASN A 130 19.46 9.49 -1.01
CA ASN A 130 20.15 8.73 -2.03
C ASN A 130 19.24 8.50 -3.26
N PRO A 131 19.76 8.67 -4.49
CA PRO A 131 18.97 8.44 -5.69
C PRO A 131 18.47 6.99 -5.80
N LEU A 132 17.19 6.84 -6.12
CA LEU A 132 16.52 5.55 -6.26
C LEU A 132 17.11 4.71 -7.40
N ALA A 133 17.61 5.33 -8.47
CA ALA A 133 18.25 4.64 -9.60
C ALA A 133 19.47 3.79 -9.16
N GLY A 134 20.25 4.26 -8.18
CA GLY A 134 21.37 3.52 -7.61
C GLY A 134 20.94 2.31 -6.76
N MET A 135 19.69 2.28 -6.31
CA MET A 135 19.12 1.18 -5.52
C MET A 135 18.51 0.08 -6.41
N VAL A 136 18.16 0.42 -7.66
CA VAL A 136 17.61 -0.51 -8.67
C VAL A 136 18.69 -1.37 -9.31
N THR A 137 19.87 -0.80 -9.53
CA THR A 137 20.93 -1.37 -10.38
C THR A 137 21.67 -2.57 -9.78
N ASN A 138 21.44 -2.92 -8.52
CA ASN A 138 22.11 -4.05 -7.84
C ASN A 138 21.22 -5.27 -7.54
N SER A 139 19.95 -5.30 -7.95
CA SER A 139 19.03 -6.37 -7.51
C SER A 139 17.84 -6.69 -8.41
N ASN A 140 17.86 -6.21 -9.66
CA ASN A 140 16.76 -6.33 -10.61
C ASN A 140 16.65 -7.70 -11.32
N LEU A 141 17.01 -8.80 -10.67
CA LEU A 141 16.78 -10.15 -11.21
C LEU A 141 15.28 -10.52 -11.25
N GLY A 142 14.42 -9.74 -10.60
CA GLY A 142 12.96 -9.94 -10.60
C GLY A 142 12.21 -9.29 -11.77
N CYS A 143 12.78 -8.24 -12.37
CA CYS A 143 12.10 -7.45 -13.39
C CYS A 143 12.22 -8.03 -14.82
N GLN A 144 12.21 -9.35 -14.94
CA GLN A 144 12.33 -10.05 -16.23
C GLN A 144 10.99 -10.59 -16.75
N THR A 145 9.95 -10.66 -15.91
CA THR A 145 8.65 -11.25 -16.28
C THR A 145 7.54 -10.22 -16.50
N ALA A 146 7.79 -8.94 -16.20
CA ALA A 146 6.77 -7.91 -16.37
C ALA A 146 6.76 -7.39 -17.81
N THR A 147 5.87 -7.95 -18.63
CA THR A 147 5.51 -7.38 -19.91
C THR A 147 4.98 -5.95 -19.67
N VAL A 148 5.62 -4.98 -20.33
CA VAL A 148 5.36 -3.52 -20.41
C VAL A 148 5.79 -2.64 -19.21
N GLY A 149 6.88 -1.88 -19.39
CA GLY A 149 7.10 -0.54 -18.78
C GLY A 149 7.03 -0.39 -17.26
N SER A 150 7.43 -1.41 -16.49
CA SER A 150 7.29 -1.46 -15.02
C SER A 150 8.60 -1.37 -14.25
N CYS A 151 9.73 -1.76 -14.85
CA CYS A 151 11.06 -1.75 -14.20
C CYS A 151 11.66 -0.36 -14.07
N ASP A 152 11.11 0.60 -14.80
CA ASP A 152 11.45 2.00 -14.77
C ASP A 152 10.51 2.80 -13.87
N ARG A 153 9.55 2.18 -13.17
CA ARG A 153 8.67 2.88 -12.21
C ARG A 153 8.96 2.53 -10.78
N ALA A 154 9.19 3.56 -9.98
CA ALA A 154 9.12 3.46 -8.53
C ALA A 154 7.67 3.64 -8.06
N GLN A 155 7.30 2.93 -6.99
CA GLN A 155 6.06 3.13 -6.25
C GLN A 155 6.36 3.88 -4.95
N TYR A 156 5.58 4.89 -4.64
CA TYR A 156 5.64 5.66 -3.40
C TYR A 156 4.37 5.41 -2.60
N ILE A 157 4.48 4.62 -1.54
CA ILE A 157 3.33 4.05 -0.85
C ILE A 157 3.33 4.51 0.61
N GLY A 158 2.22 5.12 1.03
CA GLY A 158 1.90 5.38 2.42
C GLY A 158 0.94 4.33 2.95
N TRP A 159 1.18 3.86 4.17
CA TRP A 159 0.30 2.94 4.88
C TRP A 159 -0.32 3.66 6.06
N THR A 160 -1.64 3.58 6.17
CA THR A 160 -2.36 4.00 7.36
C THR A 160 -2.16 3.00 8.49
N SER A 161 -2.37 3.44 9.72
CA SER A 161 -2.39 2.53 10.87
C SER A 161 -3.40 1.40 10.70
N ASN A 162 -4.48 1.63 9.95
CA ASN A 162 -5.55 0.66 9.72
C ASN A 162 -5.23 -0.46 8.70
N GLY A 163 -4.05 -0.45 8.08
CA GLY A 163 -3.67 -1.46 7.08
C GLY A 163 -3.92 -1.07 5.61
N SER A 164 -4.60 0.05 5.35
CA SER A 164 -4.84 0.53 3.98
C SER A 164 -3.61 1.17 3.37
N ALA A 165 -3.35 0.90 2.09
CA ALA A 165 -2.26 1.52 1.34
C ALA A 165 -2.78 2.55 0.33
N TYR A 166 -2.00 3.62 0.15
CA TYR A 166 -2.22 4.68 -0.83
C TYR A 166 -0.91 4.90 -1.57
N ASN A 167 -0.94 4.92 -2.90
CA ASN A 167 0.27 5.03 -3.69
C ASN A 167 0.25 6.15 -4.73
N LYS A 168 1.45 6.59 -5.08
CA LYS A 168 1.77 7.30 -6.33
C LYS A 168 2.89 6.54 -7.03
N SER A 169 3.04 6.76 -8.34
CA SER A 169 4.14 6.17 -9.11
C SER A 169 4.78 7.22 -10.00
N ALA A 170 6.07 7.06 -10.28
CA ALA A 170 6.82 7.93 -11.15
C ALA A 170 7.85 7.13 -11.95
N ILE A 171 8.14 7.59 -13.17
CA ILE A 171 9.20 7.03 -14.01
C ILE A 171 10.53 7.49 -13.44
N LEU A 172 11.41 6.53 -13.17
CA LEU A 172 12.74 6.71 -12.64
C LEU A 172 13.57 7.63 -13.51
N ASN A 173 14.31 8.50 -12.84
CA ASN A 173 15.42 9.23 -13.41
C ASN A 173 16.61 9.14 -12.44
N ASN A 174 17.79 9.54 -12.91
CA ASN A 174 19.04 9.37 -12.17
C ASN A 174 19.15 10.22 -10.90
N THR A 175 18.21 11.13 -10.68
CA THR A 175 18.22 12.09 -9.55
C THR A 175 17.04 11.90 -8.59
N MET A 176 16.10 11.02 -8.92
CA MET A 176 14.88 10.82 -8.14
C MET A 176 15.22 10.26 -6.76
N THR A 177 14.67 10.84 -5.71
CA THR A 177 14.83 10.41 -4.32
C THR A 177 13.48 10.01 -3.73
N CYS A 178 13.46 9.31 -2.60
CA CYS A 178 12.19 8.90 -1.98
C CYS A 178 11.52 10.07 -1.25
N ASN A 179 10.74 10.90 -1.96
CA ASN A 179 9.99 12.00 -1.37
C ASN A 179 8.76 12.39 -2.20
N SER A 180 7.81 13.07 -1.57
CA SER A 180 6.56 13.50 -2.21
C SER A 180 6.77 14.32 -3.49
N ALA A 181 7.77 15.20 -3.55
CA ALA A 181 8.06 16.01 -4.74
C ALA A 181 8.37 15.15 -5.96
N SER A 182 9.15 14.09 -5.78
CA SER A 182 9.54 13.14 -6.84
C SER A 182 8.36 12.37 -7.45
N PHE A 183 7.26 12.23 -6.70
CA PHE A 183 6.06 11.49 -7.09
C PHE A 183 4.84 12.38 -7.38
N GLY A 184 5.03 13.70 -7.46
CA GLY A 184 3.94 14.64 -7.75
C GLY A 184 2.96 14.80 -6.59
N GLY A 185 3.46 14.73 -5.36
CA GLY A 185 2.72 15.01 -4.13
C GLY A 185 2.65 13.83 -3.15
N ASP A 186 2.07 14.11 -1.98
CA ASP A 186 1.85 13.13 -0.94
C ASP A 186 0.61 12.26 -1.28
N PRO A 187 0.71 10.92 -1.34
CA PRO A 187 -0.44 10.06 -1.55
C PRO A 187 -1.39 10.02 -0.34
N ILE A 188 -0.89 10.27 0.88
CA ILE A 188 -1.68 10.30 2.10
C ILE A 188 -0.99 11.14 3.20
N ASN A 189 -1.65 12.23 3.58
CA ASN A 189 -1.11 13.16 4.56
C ASN A 189 -0.93 12.49 5.95
N GLY A 190 0.20 12.78 6.61
CA GLY A 190 0.48 12.37 7.98
C GLY A 190 0.98 10.94 8.16
N ALA A 191 0.96 10.10 7.12
CA ALA A 191 1.59 8.78 7.15
C ALA A 191 3.07 8.86 6.75
N LEU A 192 3.90 7.92 7.19
CA LEU A 192 5.25 7.73 6.65
C LEU A 192 5.18 6.92 5.35
N LYS A 193 5.99 7.28 4.35
CA LYS A 193 5.94 6.65 3.02
C LYS A 193 7.19 5.85 2.76
N TYR A 194 7.04 4.87 1.89
CA TYR A 194 8.08 3.94 1.53
C TYR A 194 8.10 3.78 0.01
N CYS A 195 9.30 3.78 -0.54
CA CYS A 195 9.54 3.54 -1.94
C CYS A 195 9.76 2.05 -2.20
N PHE A 196 9.15 1.56 -3.28
CA PHE A 196 9.24 0.18 -3.73
C PHE A 196 9.53 0.09 -5.23
N PHE A 197 10.11 -1.04 -5.63
CA PHE A 197 10.16 -1.48 -7.02
C PHE A 197 9.37 -2.77 -7.23
N PRO A 198 8.76 -2.96 -8.41
CA PRO A 198 8.33 -4.27 -8.85
C PRO A 198 9.50 -5.26 -8.86
N ARG A 199 9.26 -6.48 -8.37
CA ARG A 199 10.18 -7.62 -8.38
C ARG A 199 9.53 -8.81 -9.06
#